data_AF-A0A1H1H2X7-F1
#
_entry.id   AF-A0A1H1H2X7-F1
#
_cell.length_a   1.000
_cell.length_b   1.000
_cell.length_c   1.000
_cell.angle_alpha   90.00
_cell.angle_beta   90.00
_cell.angle_gamma   90.00
#
_symmetry.space_group_name_H-M   'P 1'
#
loop_
_entity.id
_entity.type
_entity.pdbx_description
1 polymer ?
#
loop_
_entity_poly.entity_id
_entity_poly.type
_entity_poly.pdbx_seq_one_letter_code
_entity_poly.pdbx_strand_id
1 'polypeptide(L)'
;MDSWKIVAAALMVSINAHASEGSDDSYNNSMLSVLMAPTYTVAGTTGLTMLASNNFKPAKADALAFIGSKGEIRGAQFEQAVRFYHTTYAPPLMTDHQLALAIATSF
;
A
#
# COMPACT_ATOMS: atom_id res chain seq x y z
N MET A 1 -2.81 -2.95 66.75
CA MET A 1 -3.20 -2.20 65.53
C MET A 1 -1.98 -1.79 64.70
N ASP A 2 -0.80 -1.63 65.31
CA ASP A 2 0.39 -1.11 64.62
C ASP A 2 1.06 -2.11 63.69
N SER A 3 1.02 -3.41 64.00
CA SER A 3 1.56 -4.48 63.15
C SER A 3 0.86 -4.58 61.79
N TRP A 4 -0.46 -4.37 61.75
CA TRP A 4 -1.24 -4.39 60.50
C TRP A 4 -0.86 -3.23 59.58
N LYS A 5 -0.55 -2.05 60.15
CA LYS A 5 -0.08 -0.89 59.39
C LYS A 5 1.30 -1.13 58.80
N ILE A 6 2.20 -1.77 59.54
CA ILE A 6 3.55 -2.12 59.07
C ILE A 6 3.47 -3.14 57.92
N VAL A 7 2.61 -4.14 58.04
CA VAL A 7 2.38 -5.14 56.97
C VAL A 7 1.77 -4.47 55.73
N ALA A 8 0.79 -3.58 55.90
CA ALA A 8 0.19 -2.85 54.78
C ALA A 8 1.19 -1.91 54.09
N ALA A 9 2.04 -1.22 54.87
CA ALA A 9 3.10 -0.37 54.32
C ALA A 9 4.16 -1.20 53.58
N ALA A 10 4.56 -2.35 54.13
CA ALA A 10 5.49 -3.27 53.48
C ALA A 10 4.90 -3.83 52.17
N LEU A 11 3.62 -4.21 52.16
CA LEU A 11 2.91 -4.64 50.95
C LEU A 11 2.87 -3.52 49.91
N MET A 12 2.52 -2.29 50.30
CA MET A 12 2.50 -1.14 49.39
C MET A 12 3.88 -0.83 48.82
N VAL A 13 4.95 -0.93 49.62
CA VAL A 13 6.34 -0.78 49.13
C VAL A 13 6.74 -1.91 48.20
N SER A 14 6.28 -3.14 48.44
CA SER A 14 6.58 -4.32 47.60
C SER A 14 5.97 -4.22 46.19
N ILE A 15 4.83 -3.53 46.05
CA ILE A 15 4.15 -3.33 44.76
C ILE A 15 4.88 -2.24 43.93
N ASN A 16 5.70 -1.40 44.57
CA ASN A 16 6.58 -0.44 43.90
C ASN A 16 7.90 -1.09 43.45
N ALA A 17 7.87 -2.34 43.01
CA ALA A 17 8.94 -2.88 42.19
C ALA A 17 8.91 -2.12 40.86
N HIS A 18 9.66 -1.01 40.80
CA HIS A 18 9.94 -0.35 39.54
C HIS A 18 10.65 -1.38 38.69
N ALA A 19 10.01 -1.77 37.59
CA ALA A 19 10.68 -2.54 36.55
C ALA A 19 11.93 -1.75 36.17
N SER A 20 13.10 -2.27 36.52
CA SER A 20 14.35 -1.73 36.00
C SER A 20 14.32 -1.95 34.50
N GLU A 21 14.20 -0.86 33.73
CA GLU A 21 14.50 -0.89 32.32
C GLU A 21 15.96 -1.33 32.19
N GLY A 22 16.16 -2.58 31.75
CA GLY A 22 17.48 -3.04 31.39
C GLY A 22 17.93 -2.17 30.23
N SER A 23 18.92 -1.32 30.45
CA SER A 23 19.54 -0.45 29.44
C SER A 23 20.39 -1.23 28.44
N ASP A 24 19.97 -2.44 28.10
CA ASP A 24 20.61 -3.25 27.08
C ASP A 24 20.12 -2.78 25.72
N ASP A 25 21.06 -2.59 24.80
CA ASP A 25 20.78 -2.32 23.39
C ASP A 25 19.75 -3.33 22.82
N SER A 26 19.67 -4.54 23.38
CA SER A 26 18.68 -5.55 23.03
C SER A 26 17.23 -5.12 23.28
N TYR A 27 16.92 -4.45 24.40
CA TYR A 27 15.56 -4.01 24.72
C TYR A 27 15.13 -2.87 23.79
N ASN A 28 16.00 -1.87 23.61
CA ASN A 28 15.75 -0.76 22.68
C ASN A 28 15.65 -1.22 21.23
N ASN A 29 16.52 -2.15 20.80
CA ASN A 29 16.43 -2.74 19.46
C ASN A 29 15.16 -3.58 19.29
N SER A 30 14.75 -4.32 20.33
CA SER A 30 13.50 -5.10 20.31
C SER A 30 12.29 -4.17 20.18
N MET A 31 12.24 -3.09 20.97
CA MET A 31 11.16 -2.10 20.91
C MET A 31 11.11 -1.39 19.54
N LEU A 32 12.27 -1.00 18.99
CA LEU A 32 12.36 -0.44 17.64
C LEU A 32 11.89 -1.45 16.59
N SER A 33 12.25 -2.73 16.72
CA SER A 33 11.86 -3.78 15.77
C SER A 33 10.36 -4.01 15.76
N VAL A 34 9.72 -4.06 16.93
CA VAL A 34 8.26 -4.20 17.06
C VAL A 34 7.53 -3.01 16.45
N LEU A 35 8.06 -1.80 16.67
CA LEU A 35 7.47 -0.57 16.13
C LEU A 35 7.62 -0.48 14.61
N MET A 36 8.78 -0.88 14.06
CA MET A 36 9.10 -0.68 12.64
C MET A 36 8.73 -1.86 11.74
N ALA A 37 8.59 -3.08 12.27
CA ALA A 37 8.24 -4.26 11.47
C ALA A 37 6.92 -4.09 10.68
N PRO A 38 5.83 -3.54 11.23
CA PRO A 38 4.61 -3.26 10.46
C PRO A 38 4.87 -2.27 9.32
N THR A 39 5.63 -1.19 9.60
CA THR A 39 5.97 -0.16 8.61
C THR A 39 6.77 -0.74 7.45
N TYR A 40 7.80 -1.55 7.73
CA TYR A 40 8.57 -2.24 6.69
C TYR A 40 7.71 -3.21 5.89
N THR A 41 6.78 -3.92 6.55
CA THR A 41 5.86 -4.85 5.88
C THR A 41 4.93 -4.10 4.92
N VAL A 42 4.32 -3.00 5.35
CA VAL A 42 3.44 -2.16 4.52
C VAL A 42 4.24 -1.50 3.39
N ALA A 43 5.42 -0.93 3.68
CA ALA A 43 6.27 -0.31 2.67
C ALA A 43 6.72 -1.32 1.61
N GLY A 44 7.16 -2.52 2.04
CA GLY A 44 7.60 -3.58 1.14
C GLY A 44 6.46 -4.08 0.25
N THR A 45 5.31 -4.41 0.83
CA THR A 45 4.14 -4.87 0.06
C THR A 45 3.62 -3.81 -0.90
N THR A 46 3.52 -2.55 -0.46
CA THR A 46 3.12 -1.42 -1.32
C THR A 46 4.10 -1.23 -2.48
N GLY A 47 5.40 -1.27 -2.21
CA GLY A 47 6.44 -1.16 -3.23
C GLY A 47 6.34 -2.26 -4.28
N LEU A 48 6.11 -3.50 -3.88
CA LEU A 48 5.90 -4.63 -4.79
C LEU A 48 4.61 -4.50 -5.61
N THR A 49 3.51 -4.06 -5.01
CA THR A 49 2.25 -3.79 -5.72
C THR A 49 2.41 -2.67 -6.76
N MET A 50 3.09 -1.58 -6.39
CA MET A 50 3.39 -0.48 -7.32
C MET A 50 4.31 -0.92 -8.44
N LEU A 51 5.34 -1.72 -8.14
CA LEU A 51 6.23 -2.27 -9.17
C LEU A 51 5.45 -3.14 -10.16
N ALA A 52 4.57 -4.02 -9.67
CA ALA A 52 3.69 -4.80 -10.54
C ALA A 52 2.80 -3.88 -11.39
N SER A 53 2.12 -2.91 -10.77
CA SER A 53 1.24 -1.97 -11.46
C SER A 53 1.96 -1.08 -12.50
N ASN A 54 3.22 -0.70 -12.27
CA ASN A 54 3.99 0.09 -13.23
C ASN A 54 4.52 -0.76 -14.38
N ASN A 55 4.82 -2.05 -14.14
CA ASN A 55 5.26 -2.97 -15.20
C ASN A 55 4.09 -3.47 -16.05
N PHE A 56 2.89 -3.58 -15.48
CA PHE A 56 1.67 -3.77 -16.27
C PHE A 56 1.32 -2.45 -16.94
N LYS A 57 1.52 -2.32 -18.26
CA LYS A 57 0.95 -1.21 -19.05
C LYS A 57 -0.58 -1.35 -19.00
N PRO A 58 -1.29 -0.69 -18.06
CA PRO A 58 -2.64 -1.12 -17.72
C PRO A 58 -3.62 -0.78 -18.85
N ALA A 59 -3.32 0.28 -19.62
CA ALA A 59 -4.01 0.62 -20.85
C ALA A 59 -3.99 -0.50 -21.90
N LYS A 60 -2.96 -1.36 -21.92
CA LYS A 60 -2.87 -2.49 -22.87
C LYS A 60 -3.88 -3.60 -22.53
N ALA A 61 -3.96 -3.98 -21.26
CA ALA A 61 -4.94 -4.97 -20.81
C ALA A 61 -6.37 -4.43 -20.99
N ASP A 62 -6.61 -3.17 -20.61
CA ASP A 62 -7.91 -2.52 -20.78
C ASP A 62 -8.29 -2.39 -22.28
N ALA A 63 -7.34 -2.07 -23.17
CA ALA A 63 -7.57 -2.03 -24.60
C ALA A 63 -7.90 -3.42 -25.17
N LEU A 64 -7.25 -4.49 -24.71
CA LEU A 64 -7.59 -5.86 -25.09
C LEU A 64 -8.99 -6.26 -24.61
N ALA A 65 -9.39 -5.85 -23.40
CA ALA A 65 -10.74 -6.08 -22.90
C ALA A 65 -11.79 -5.32 -23.73
N PHE A 66 -11.49 -4.08 -24.12
CA PHE A 66 -12.33 -3.28 -25.02
C PHE A 66 -12.48 -3.93 -26.40
N ILE A 67 -11.39 -4.40 -27.02
CA ILE A 67 -11.41 -5.10 -28.31
C ILE A 67 -12.19 -6.42 -28.19
N GLY A 68 -11.88 -7.24 -27.18
CA GLY A 68 -12.51 -8.55 -26.98
C GLY A 68 -14.01 -8.46 -26.69
N SER A 69 -14.44 -7.37 -26.05
CA SER A 69 -15.84 -7.07 -25.77
C SER A 69 -16.57 -6.30 -26.88
N LYS A 70 -15.92 -6.04 -28.03
CA LYS A 70 -16.47 -5.21 -29.12
C LYS A 70 -16.91 -3.81 -28.69
N GLY A 71 -16.24 -3.25 -27.69
CA GLY A 71 -16.48 -1.90 -27.20
C GLY A 71 -17.32 -1.78 -25.93
N GLU A 72 -17.87 -2.89 -25.43
CA GLU A 72 -18.76 -2.88 -24.26
C GLU A 72 -18.02 -2.66 -22.93
N ILE A 73 -16.79 -3.17 -22.81
CA ILE A 73 -15.99 -3.05 -21.58
C ILE A 73 -14.94 -1.96 -21.78
N ARG A 74 -15.07 -0.86 -21.03
CA ARG A 74 -14.10 0.24 -20.99
C ARG A 74 -13.39 0.24 -19.64
N GLY A 75 -12.16 -0.27 -19.62
CA GLY A 75 -11.30 -0.18 -18.45
C GLY A 75 -10.89 1.27 -18.16
N ALA A 76 -10.62 1.58 -16.89
CA ALA A 76 -10.40 2.96 -16.45
C ALA A 76 -9.20 3.63 -17.13
N GLN A 77 -8.12 2.87 -17.38
CA GLN A 77 -6.90 3.41 -17.96
C GLN A 77 -7.05 3.60 -19.47
N PHE A 78 -7.75 2.70 -20.15
CA PHE A 78 -8.10 2.90 -21.56
C PHE A 78 -9.06 4.08 -21.74
N GLU A 79 -10.07 4.22 -20.89
CA GLU A 79 -11.00 5.36 -20.91
C GLU A 79 -10.27 6.70 -20.67
N GLN A 80 -9.29 6.73 -19.74
CA GLN A 80 -8.44 7.90 -19.56
C GLN A 80 -7.61 8.23 -20.81
N ALA A 81 -7.04 7.21 -21.47
CA ALA A 81 -6.30 7.38 -22.71
C ALA A 81 -7.19 7.90 -23.85
N VAL A 82 -8.40 7.38 -23.99
CA VAL A 82 -9.41 7.86 -24.95
C VAL A 82 -9.71 9.34 -24.68
N ARG A 83 -10.05 9.71 -23.44
CA ARG A 83 -10.33 11.11 -23.11
C ARG A 83 -9.18 12.04 -23.45
N PHE A 84 -7.96 11.67 -23.05
CA PHE A 84 -6.76 12.45 -23.37
C PHE A 84 -6.55 12.58 -24.89
N TYR A 85 -6.76 11.49 -25.63
CA TYR A 85 -6.63 11.49 -27.09
C TYR A 85 -7.62 12.44 -27.77
N HIS A 86 -8.89 12.36 -27.39
CA HIS A 86 -9.95 13.21 -27.92
C HIS A 86 -9.79 14.69 -27.53
N THR A 87 -9.24 14.99 -26.34
CA THR A 87 -8.95 16.39 -25.97
C THR A 87 -7.72 16.95 -26.68
N THR A 88 -6.77 16.10 -27.07
CA THR A 88 -5.52 16.51 -27.74
C THR A 88 -5.71 16.66 -29.25
N TYR A 89 -6.54 15.81 -29.86
CA TYR A 89 -6.77 15.79 -31.31
C TYR A 89 -8.26 16.01 -31.59
N ALA A 90 -8.62 17.24 -31.96
CA ALA A 90 -9.97 17.62 -32.38
C ALA A 90 -9.95 18.12 -33.84
N PRO A 91 -10.46 17.35 -34.82
CA PRO A 91 -11.12 16.04 -34.68
C PRO A 91 -10.13 14.89 -34.40
N PRO A 92 -10.60 13.77 -33.79
CA PRO A 92 -9.76 12.60 -33.55
C PRO A 92 -9.29 12.00 -34.88
N LEU A 93 -8.02 11.60 -34.96
CA LEU A 93 -7.43 11.01 -36.17
C LEU A 93 -7.74 9.52 -36.33
N MET A 94 -8.20 8.87 -35.26
CA MET A 94 -8.56 7.45 -35.25
C MET A 94 -9.77 7.20 -34.34
N THR A 95 -10.51 6.13 -34.61
CA THR A 95 -11.62 5.69 -33.76
C THR A 95 -11.11 5.07 -32.46
N ASP A 96 -11.95 4.99 -31.43
CA ASP A 96 -11.59 4.33 -30.17
C ASP A 96 -11.11 2.88 -30.38
N HIS A 97 -11.67 2.16 -31.36
CA HIS A 97 -11.21 0.82 -31.74
C HIS A 97 -9.80 0.82 -32.35
N GLN A 98 -9.50 1.79 -33.21
CA GLN A 98 -8.16 1.94 -33.79
C GLN A 98 -7.14 2.36 -32.73
N LEU A 99 -7.52 3.23 -31.80
CA LEU A 99 -6.70 3.60 -30.64
C LEU A 99 -6.43 2.39 -29.73
N ALA A 100 -7.47 1.59 -29.43
CA ALA A 100 -7.31 0.36 -28.66
C ALA A 100 -6.34 -0.60 -29.34
N LEU A 101 -6.47 -0.80 -30.66
CA LEU A 101 -5.58 -1.67 -31.44
C LEU A 101 -4.13 -1.16 -31.43
N ALA A 102 -3.92 0.15 -31.59
CA ALA A 102 -2.59 0.76 -31.52
C ALA A 102 -1.94 0.56 -30.14
N ILE A 103 -2.69 0.74 -29.05
CA ILE A 103 -2.21 0.47 -27.69
C ILE A 103 -1.92 -1.03 -27.52
N ALA A 104 -2.81 -1.92 -27.96
CA ALA A 104 -2.68 -3.37 -27.84
C ALA A 104 -1.46 -3.93 -28.60
N THR A 105 -1.08 -3.30 -29.72
CA THR A 105 0.05 -3.74 -30.56
C THR A 105 1.36 -3.04 -30.23
N SER A 106 1.35 -2.05 -29.34
CA SER A 106 2.57 -1.38 -28.87
C SER A 106 3.44 -2.31 -27.98
N PHE A 107 4.77 -2.17 -28.11
CA PHE A 107 5.80 -2.89 -27.34
C PHE A 107 5.99 -2.25 -25.98
#